data_AF-A0A2A9KII2-F1
#
_entry.id   AF-A0A2A9KII2-F1
#
_cell.length_a   1.000
_cell.length_b   1.000
_cell.length_c   1.000
_cell.angle_alpha   90.00
_cell.angle_beta   90.00
_cell.angle_gamma   90.00
#
_symmetry.space_group_name_H-M   'P 1'
#
loop_
_entity.id
_entity.type
_entity.pdbx_description
1 polymer ?
#
loop_
_entity_poly.entity_id
_entity_poly.type
_entity_poly.pdbx_seq_one_letter_code
_entity_poly.pdbx_strand_id
1 'polypeptide(L)'
;MPSIWFYGDNDKVFAPATWHGMYDSYTAAGGKAELVAFGNFMQDAHRLLALPEGLAIWTGKVDAFLDELGLPSKSIYPEYLPAAYPPSSNYAAIDDVDAVPYLNEQGKEFYRRFLKKPVPRAFVVDPAGFASSFSDSYDPLGKALRSCQQQAQNCWAYAVDDHVVWTRPTLTPAPTHFAALQDVGAVPYLNEAGRRGYQQFLTIRKPRAFVIAPDGGWNAVSLGIDPVAVALQTCSRSHQGCRLYTVDNDVVWSVR
;
A
#
# COMPACT_ATOMS: atom_id res chain seq x y z
N MET A 1 40.35 17.05 1.56
CA MET A 1 39.47 16.14 0.80
C MET A 1 38.07 16.74 0.80
N PRO A 2 37.30 16.65 -0.30
CA PRO A 2 35.87 16.94 -0.25
C PRO A 2 35.18 16.05 0.80
N SER A 3 34.22 16.61 1.52
CA SER A 3 33.42 15.88 2.51
C SER A 3 32.00 16.42 2.59
N ILE A 4 31.06 15.57 3.02
CA ILE A 4 29.68 15.95 3.32
C ILE A 4 29.37 15.50 4.76
N TRP A 5 28.84 16.41 5.57
CA TRP A 5 28.65 16.24 7.01
C TRP A 5 27.17 16.38 7.34
N PHE A 6 26.62 15.47 8.14
CA PHE A 6 25.22 15.47 8.53
C PHE A 6 25.12 15.69 10.03
N TYR A 7 24.43 16.74 10.46
CA TYR A 7 24.19 17.03 11.88
C TYR A 7 22.77 17.54 12.13
N GLY A 8 22.22 17.16 13.29
CA GLY A 8 20.90 17.58 13.73
C GLY A 8 20.94 18.31 15.06
N ASP A 9 19.83 18.99 15.38
CA ASP A 9 19.75 19.93 16.51
C ASP A 9 19.50 19.22 17.85
N ASN A 10 18.86 18.04 17.81
CA ASN A 10 18.58 17.21 18.98
C ASN A 10 19.54 16.00 19.12
N ASP A 11 20.77 16.10 18.58
CA ASP A 11 21.79 15.06 18.74
C ASP A 11 22.27 15.02 20.21
N LYS A 12 22.14 13.85 20.85
CA LYS A 12 22.47 13.67 22.27
C LYS A 12 23.96 13.42 22.55
N VAL A 13 24.78 13.29 21.50
CA VAL A 13 26.21 13.02 21.57
C VAL A 13 27.02 14.22 21.07
N PHE A 14 26.63 14.80 19.93
CA PHE A 14 27.24 15.98 19.33
C PHE A 14 26.27 17.15 19.38
N ALA A 15 26.24 17.87 20.51
CA ALA A 15 25.40 19.05 20.66
C ALA A 15 25.69 20.12 19.57
N PRO A 16 24.73 21.00 19.24
CA PRO A 16 24.89 22.02 18.19
C PRO A 16 26.19 22.82 18.26
N ALA A 17 26.59 23.28 19.44
CA ALA A 17 27.83 24.03 19.60
C ALA A 17 29.08 23.23 19.17
N THR A 18 29.08 21.91 19.40
CA THR A 18 30.20 21.03 19.07
C THR A 18 30.37 20.90 17.55
N TRP A 19 29.32 20.52 16.83
CA TRP A 19 29.45 20.29 15.39
C TRP A 19 29.61 21.59 14.60
N HIS A 20 29.02 22.71 15.05
CA HIS A 20 29.31 24.04 14.47
C HIS A 20 30.80 24.38 14.65
N GLY A 21 31.34 24.26 15.86
CA GLY A 21 32.75 24.56 16.12
C GLY A 21 33.73 23.68 15.34
N MET A 22 33.39 22.39 15.15
CA MET A 22 34.17 21.49 14.30
C MET A 22 34.12 21.91 12.82
N TYR A 23 32.95 22.26 12.30
CA TYR A 23 32.77 22.68 10.91
C TYR A 23 33.50 24.01 10.63
N ASP A 24 33.34 25.00 11.52
CA ASP A 24 33.98 26.31 11.41
C ASP A 24 35.51 26.16 11.43
N SER A 25 36.03 25.35 12.35
CA SER A 25 37.48 25.09 12.44
C SER A 25 38.01 24.37 11.21
N TYR A 26 37.28 23.38 10.69
CA TYR A 26 37.67 22.61 9.51
C TYR A 26 37.71 23.49 8.26
N THR A 27 36.69 24.32 8.06
CA THR A 27 36.58 25.20 6.89
C THR A 27 37.54 26.38 6.97
N ALA A 28 37.77 26.98 8.15
CA ALA A 28 38.77 28.02 8.36
C ALA A 28 40.20 27.55 8.05
N ALA A 29 40.49 26.26 8.26
CA ALA A 29 41.76 25.63 7.90
C ALA A 29 41.88 25.27 6.39
N GLY A 30 40.90 25.66 5.56
CA GLY A 30 40.87 25.37 4.12
C GLY A 30 40.23 24.04 3.74
N GLY A 31 39.61 23.35 4.70
CA GLY A 31 38.79 22.16 4.45
C GLY A 31 37.56 22.47 3.60
N LYS A 32 37.15 21.52 2.74
CA LYS A 32 35.94 21.64 1.92
C LYS A 32 34.90 20.64 2.43
N ALA A 33 33.89 21.15 3.13
CA ALA A 33 32.79 20.36 3.67
C ALA A 33 31.44 20.97 3.29
N GLU A 34 30.58 20.17 2.67
CA GLU A 34 29.14 20.46 2.61
C GLU A 34 28.53 20.09 3.96
N LEU A 35 27.82 21.03 4.59
CA LEU A 35 27.12 20.79 5.84
C LEU A 35 25.62 20.65 5.58
N VAL A 36 25.09 19.49 5.93
CA VAL A 36 23.65 19.19 5.94
C VAL A 36 23.17 19.26 7.39
N ALA A 37 22.80 20.47 7.81
CA ALA A 37 22.10 20.68 9.08
C ALA A 37 20.61 20.33 8.89
N PHE A 38 20.19 19.14 9.34
CA PHE A 38 18.86 18.59 9.05
C PHE A 38 17.81 18.87 10.14
N GLY A 39 18.17 19.65 11.16
CA GLY A 39 17.27 20.01 12.26
C GLY A 39 17.03 18.86 13.23
N ASN A 40 15.83 18.79 13.82
CA ASN A 40 15.48 17.71 14.73
C ASN A 40 15.18 16.41 13.97
N PHE A 41 15.73 15.30 14.45
CA PHE A 41 15.41 13.97 13.96
C PHE A 41 14.89 13.10 15.11
N MET A 42 13.60 12.77 15.02
CA MET A 42 12.89 11.94 16.00
C MET A 42 13.23 12.32 17.45
N GLN A 43 13.65 11.35 18.28
CA GLN A 43 14.04 11.60 19.67
C GLN A 43 15.54 11.89 19.86
N ASP A 44 16.37 11.63 18.85
CA ASP A 44 17.82 11.79 18.91
C ASP A 44 18.42 11.77 17.49
N ALA A 45 18.98 12.91 17.07
CA ALA A 45 19.60 13.05 15.74
C ALA A 45 20.85 12.21 15.55
N HIS A 46 21.49 11.74 16.62
CA HIS A 46 22.63 10.84 16.53
C HIS A 46 22.30 9.53 15.80
N ARG A 47 21.01 9.19 15.71
CA ARG A 47 20.52 7.94 15.14
C ARG A 47 20.24 8.01 13.64
N LEU A 48 20.55 9.12 12.96
CA LEU A 48 20.22 9.33 11.54
C LEU A 48 20.56 8.12 10.66
N LEU A 49 21.79 7.62 10.72
CA LEU A 49 22.24 6.50 9.88
C LEU A 49 21.77 5.13 10.38
N ALA A 50 21.28 5.05 11.62
CA ALA A 50 20.85 3.82 12.27
C ALA A 50 19.36 3.52 12.08
N LEU A 51 18.58 4.50 11.61
CA LEU A 51 17.13 4.41 11.49
C LEU A 51 16.68 4.53 10.02
N PRO A 52 15.73 3.71 9.56
CA PRO A 52 15.21 3.77 8.19
C PRO A 52 14.71 5.16 7.78
N GLU A 53 14.13 5.91 8.71
CA GLU A 53 13.63 7.28 8.50
C GLU A 53 14.74 8.25 8.06
N GLY A 54 16.00 7.96 8.41
CA GLY A 54 17.13 8.75 7.97
C GLY A 54 17.46 8.59 6.49
N LEU A 55 17.07 7.48 5.86
CA LEU A 55 17.38 7.23 4.44
C LEU A 55 16.88 8.36 3.55
N ALA A 56 15.66 8.83 3.76
CA ALA A 56 15.07 9.93 2.98
C ALA A 56 15.80 11.27 3.12
N ILE A 57 16.59 11.44 4.20
CA ILE A 57 17.35 12.65 4.48
C ILE A 57 18.72 12.61 3.79
N TRP A 58 19.44 11.48 3.89
CA TRP A 58 20.86 11.45 3.52
C TRP A 58 21.15 10.82 2.15
N THR A 59 20.38 9.82 1.68
CA THR A 59 20.78 9.03 0.50
C THR A 59 20.92 9.88 -0.75
N GLY A 60 19.88 10.64 -1.11
CA GLY A 60 19.91 11.50 -2.29
C GLY A 60 20.98 12.60 -2.23
N LYS A 61 21.34 13.06 -1.03
CA LYS A 61 22.41 14.05 -0.84
C LYS A 61 23.80 13.44 -1.03
N VAL A 62 24.01 12.24 -0.49
CA VAL A 62 25.26 11.50 -0.72
C VAL A 62 25.39 11.10 -2.18
N ASP A 63 24.31 10.62 -2.82
CA ASP A 63 24.33 10.28 -4.25
C ASP A 63 24.71 11.51 -5.10
N ALA A 64 24.10 12.67 -4.84
CA ALA A 64 24.45 13.92 -5.53
C ALA A 64 25.90 14.34 -5.29
N PHE A 65 26.37 14.28 -4.04
CA PHE A 65 27.75 14.60 -3.68
C PHE A 65 28.77 13.67 -4.36
N LEU A 66 28.47 12.37 -4.46
CA LEU A 66 29.31 11.42 -5.19
C LEU A 66 29.31 11.69 -6.69
N ASP A 67 28.15 12.03 -7.27
CA ASP A 67 27.99 12.34 -8.68
C ASP A 67 28.82 13.58 -9.08
N GLU A 68 28.79 14.64 -8.26
CA GLU A 68 29.60 15.85 -8.45
C GLU A 68 31.12 15.56 -8.46
N LEU A 69 31.55 14.53 -7.73
CA LEU A 69 32.95 14.10 -7.69
C LEU A 69 33.31 13.09 -8.79
N GLY A 70 32.36 12.72 -9.66
CA GLY A 70 32.54 11.67 -10.67
C GLY A 70 32.71 10.27 -10.08
N LEU A 71 32.20 10.04 -8.87
CA LEU A 71 32.22 8.76 -8.18
C LEU A 71 30.92 7.97 -8.40
N PRO A 72 30.91 6.64 -8.20
CA PRO A 72 29.70 5.84 -8.32
C PRO A 72 28.59 6.32 -7.36
N SER A 73 27.52 6.87 -7.92
CA SER A 73 26.36 7.45 -7.23
C SER A 73 25.05 6.69 -7.48
N LYS A 74 25.09 5.63 -8.30
CA LYS A 74 23.91 4.85 -8.70
C LYS A 74 23.97 3.45 -8.12
N SER A 75 22.82 2.97 -7.63
CA SER A 75 22.69 1.56 -7.23
C SER A 75 22.86 0.65 -8.44
N ILE A 76 23.83 -0.26 -8.34
CA ILE A 76 24.09 -1.30 -9.35
C ILE A 76 23.47 -2.65 -8.97
N TYR A 77 23.02 -2.80 -7.71
CA TYR A 77 22.36 -4.00 -7.19
C TYR A 77 21.11 -3.61 -6.38
N PRO A 78 20.06 -3.09 -7.04
CA PRO A 78 18.83 -2.67 -6.37
C PRO A 78 18.14 -3.80 -5.58
N GLU A 79 18.41 -5.07 -5.91
CA GLU A 79 17.92 -6.25 -5.21
C GLU A 79 18.40 -6.39 -3.75
N TYR A 80 19.50 -5.71 -3.37
CA TYR A 80 19.99 -5.68 -1.99
C TYR A 80 19.45 -4.49 -1.19
N LEU A 81 18.72 -3.57 -1.83
CA LEU A 81 18.05 -2.47 -1.15
C LEU A 81 16.68 -2.91 -0.61
N PRO A 82 16.14 -2.22 0.41
CA PRO A 82 14.76 -2.42 0.83
C PRO A 82 13.80 -2.26 -0.34
N ALA A 83 12.72 -3.04 -0.34
CA ALA A 83 11.67 -2.87 -1.32
C ALA A 83 11.08 -1.45 -1.21
N ALA A 84 11.01 -0.75 -2.34
CA ALA A 84 10.41 0.58 -2.39
C ALA A 84 8.94 0.53 -1.98
N TYR A 85 8.51 1.49 -1.17
CA TYR A 85 7.14 1.55 -0.70
C TYR A 85 6.26 2.10 -1.81
N PRO A 86 5.22 1.36 -2.25
CA PRO A 86 4.28 1.90 -3.20
C PRO A 86 3.53 3.09 -2.57
N PRO A 87 3.07 4.06 -3.39
CA PRO A 87 2.26 5.15 -2.88
C PRO A 87 0.93 4.65 -2.30
N SER A 88 0.32 5.43 -1.41
CA SER A 88 -1.05 5.18 -0.96
C SER A 88 -1.99 5.08 -2.16
N SER A 89 -2.80 4.02 -2.21
CA SER A 89 -3.79 3.82 -3.27
C SER A 89 -5.12 4.51 -2.99
N ASN A 90 -5.35 4.96 -1.75
CA ASN A 90 -6.65 5.41 -1.25
C ASN A 90 -7.79 4.39 -1.44
N TYR A 91 -7.44 3.10 -1.54
CA TYR A 91 -8.40 2.02 -1.72
C TYR A 91 -9.37 1.89 -0.54
N ALA A 92 -8.85 1.99 0.69
CA ALA A 92 -9.62 1.90 1.93
C ALA A 92 -8.89 2.61 3.07
N ALA A 93 -9.60 2.89 4.16
CA ALA A 93 -8.97 3.27 5.42
C ALA A 93 -8.12 2.10 5.95
N ILE A 94 -6.98 2.42 6.59
CA ILE A 94 -6.06 1.39 7.08
C ILE A 94 -6.68 0.52 8.18
N ASP A 95 -7.63 1.04 8.94
CA ASP A 95 -8.34 0.33 10.01
C ASP A 95 -9.60 -0.41 9.52
N ASP A 96 -9.95 -0.33 8.23
CA ASP A 96 -11.02 -1.12 7.64
C ASP A 96 -10.55 -2.56 7.38
N VAL A 97 -10.69 -3.38 8.42
CA VAL A 97 -10.37 -4.81 8.40
C VAL A 97 -11.23 -5.58 7.38
N ASP A 98 -12.42 -5.09 7.05
CA ASP A 98 -13.33 -5.71 6.10
C ASP A 98 -13.05 -5.30 4.65
N ALA A 99 -12.12 -4.37 4.41
CA ALA A 99 -11.62 -4.03 3.08
C ALA A 99 -10.46 -4.93 2.63
N VAL A 100 -9.77 -5.61 3.55
CA VAL A 100 -8.62 -6.46 3.20
C VAL A 100 -9.09 -7.65 2.36
N PRO A 101 -8.60 -7.81 1.12
CA PRO A 101 -9.11 -8.83 0.23
C PRO A 101 -8.69 -10.23 0.68
N TYR A 102 -9.51 -11.22 0.35
CA TYR A 102 -9.25 -12.67 0.52
C TYR A 102 -9.24 -13.21 1.95
N LEU A 103 -9.12 -12.35 2.97
CA LEU A 103 -9.01 -12.80 4.35
C LEU A 103 -10.29 -13.46 4.87
N ASN A 104 -10.11 -14.58 5.58
CA ASN A 104 -11.12 -15.13 6.48
C ASN A 104 -11.00 -14.49 7.87
N GLU A 105 -11.83 -14.90 8.83
CA GLU A 105 -11.80 -14.31 10.19
C GLU A 105 -10.45 -14.47 10.90
N GLN A 106 -9.72 -15.56 10.67
CA GLN A 106 -8.37 -15.73 11.22
C GLN A 106 -7.39 -14.74 10.59
N GLY A 107 -7.47 -14.54 9.28
CA GLY A 107 -6.69 -13.53 8.57
C GLY A 107 -7.02 -12.11 9.04
N LYS A 108 -8.30 -11.79 9.24
CA LYS A 108 -8.74 -10.51 9.79
C LYS A 108 -8.16 -10.27 11.18
N GLU A 109 -8.14 -11.28 12.05
CA GLU A 109 -7.50 -11.16 13.35
C GLU A 109 -5.97 -10.99 13.24
N PHE A 110 -5.35 -11.62 12.24
CA PHE A 110 -3.94 -11.37 11.94
C PHE A 110 -3.70 -9.92 11.50
N TYR A 111 -4.59 -9.35 10.68
CA TYR A 111 -4.54 -7.94 10.28
C TYR A 111 -4.74 -7.00 11.48
N ARG A 112 -5.69 -7.27 12.38
CA ARG A 112 -5.88 -6.49 13.62
C ARG A 112 -4.62 -6.48 14.49
N ARG A 113 -3.88 -7.59 14.55
CA ARG A 113 -2.58 -7.64 15.24
C ARG A 113 -1.50 -6.85 14.50
N PHE A 114 -1.49 -6.88 13.17
CA PHE A 114 -0.60 -6.06 12.34
C PHE A 114 -0.79 -4.56 12.60
N LEU A 115 -2.04 -4.08 12.71
CA LEU A 115 -2.35 -2.67 12.98
C LEU A 115 -1.77 -2.13 14.29
N LYS A 116 -1.37 -3.01 15.22
CA LYS A 116 -0.74 -2.65 16.50
C LYS A 116 0.78 -2.71 16.47
N LYS A 117 1.40 -3.10 15.35
CA LYS A 117 2.86 -3.21 15.22
C LYS A 117 3.52 -1.84 15.00
N PRO A 118 4.74 -1.63 15.50
CA PRO A 118 5.48 -0.39 15.22
C PRO A 118 5.83 -0.30 13.73
N VAL A 119 5.94 0.93 13.23
CA VAL A 119 6.56 1.21 11.94
C VAL A 119 8.09 1.06 12.03
N PRO A 120 8.79 0.70 10.94
CA PRO A 120 8.23 0.37 9.63
C PRO A 120 7.58 -1.02 9.62
N ARG A 121 6.47 -1.19 8.89
CA ARG A 121 5.69 -2.43 8.83
C ARG A 121 5.06 -2.66 7.46
N ALA A 122 4.85 -3.92 7.10
CA ALA A 122 4.15 -4.27 5.87
C ALA A 122 3.25 -5.50 6.04
N PHE A 123 2.13 -5.51 5.34
CA PHE A 123 1.18 -6.61 5.27
C PHE A 123 0.95 -7.01 3.82
N VAL A 124 1.11 -8.29 3.51
CA VAL A 124 1.02 -8.85 2.16
C VAL A 124 -0.05 -9.95 2.17
N VAL A 125 -0.84 -10.00 1.11
CA VAL A 125 -1.94 -10.97 0.91
C VAL A 125 -1.81 -11.67 -0.43
N ASP A 126 -2.48 -12.81 -0.57
CA ASP A 126 -2.65 -13.53 -1.83
C ASP A 126 -4.12 -13.93 -2.07
N PRO A 127 -4.52 -14.26 -3.33
CA PRO A 127 -5.87 -14.71 -3.67
C PRO A 127 -6.38 -15.96 -2.93
N ALA A 128 -5.49 -16.83 -2.46
CA ALA A 128 -5.84 -18.02 -1.70
C ALA A 128 -6.19 -17.69 -0.23
N GLY A 129 -5.95 -16.45 0.21
CA GLY A 129 -6.24 -16.00 1.57
C GLY A 129 -5.09 -16.20 2.56
N PHE A 130 -3.90 -16.57 2.08
CA PHE A 130 -2.67 -16.46 2.85
C PHE A 130 -2.29 -14.99 3.04
N ALA A 131 -1.72 -14.69 4.20
CA ALA A 131 -1.19 -13.39 4.50
C ALA A 131 0.11 -13.51 5.29
N SER A 132 0.99 -12.54 5.12
CA SER A 132 2.23 -12.41 5.89
C SER A 132 2.46 -10.95 6.28
N SER A 133 3.17 -10.75 7.39
CA SER A 133 3.47 -9.40 7.87
C SER A 133 4.84 -9.36 8.54
N PHE A 134 5.56 -8.27 8.35
CA PHE A 134 6.79 -7.97 9.08
C PHE A 134 6.73 -6.54 9.61
N SER A 135 7.39 -6.31 10.74
CA SER A 135 7.50 -5.00 11.39
C SER A 135 8.86 -4.87 12.05
N ASP A 136 9.26 -3.65 12.39
CA ASP A 136 10.50 -3.37 13.14
C ASP A 136 11.74 -3.96 12.45
N SER A 137 11.85 -3.73 11.13
CA SER A 137 12.96 -4.22 10.34
C SER A 137 13.30 -3.28 9.21
N TYR A 138 14.53 -3.32 8.71
CA TYR A 138 15.00 -2.46 7.62
C TYR A 138 14.25 -2.65 6.28
N ASP A 139 13.71 -3.84 6.01
CA ASP A 139 12.98 -4.18 4.78
C ASP A 139 11.73 -5.03 5.12
N PRO A 140 10.70 -4.46 5.77
CA PRO A 140 9.54 -5.24 6.18
C PRO A 140 8.70 -5.66 4.97
N LEU A 141 8.61 -4.80 3.95
CA LEU A 141 7.88 -5.09 2.71
C LEU A 141 8.53 -6.25 1.94
N GLY A 142 9.83 -6.18 1.65
CA GLY A 142 10.51 -7.25 0.92
C GLY A 142 10.51 -8.57 1.70
N LYS A 143 10.65 -8.54 3.03
CA LYS A 143 10.52 -9.75 3.87
C LYS A 143 9.12 -10.35 3.83
N ALA A 144 8.06 -9.53 3.92
CA ALA A 144 6.69 -9.99 3.81
C ALA A 144 6.43 -10.62 2.43
N LEU A 145 6.83 -9.95 1.35
CA LEU A 145 6.69 -10.48 -0.01
C LEU A 145 7.40 -11.82 -0.17
N ARG A 146 8.67 -11.93 0.24
CA ARG A 146 9.43 -13.19 0.18
C ARG A 146 8.77 -14.30 1.01
N SER A 147 8.29 -13.99 2.21
CA SER A 147 7.60 -14.98 3.06
C SER A 147 6.29 -15.44 2.43
N CYS A 148 5.54 -14.56 1.77
CA CYS A 148 4.34 -14.94 1.03
C CYS A 148 4.68 -15.81 -0.19
N GLN A 149 5.72 -15.44 -0.95
CA GLN A 149 6.14 -16.14 -2.16
C GLN A 149 6.63 -17.58 -1.89
N GLN A 150 6.95 -17.92 -0.64
CA GLN A 150 7.23 -19.30 -0.23
C GLN A 150 5.98 -20.18 -0.16
N GLN A 151 4.79 -19.59 -0.06
CA GLN A 151 3.51 -20.29 0.13
C GLN A 151 2.52 -20.07 -1.02
N ALA A 152 2.61 -18.93 -1.70
CA ALA A 152 1.66 -18.50 -2.73
C ALA A 152 2.38 -17.86 -3.93
N GLN A 153 1.74 -17.88 -5.10
CA GLN A 153 2.33 -17.36 -6.34
C GLN A 153 1.99 -15.89 -6.60
N ASN A 154 0.84 -15.41 -6.12
CA ASN A 154 0.30 -14.08 -6.44
C ASN A 154 0.25 -13.21 -5.18
N CYS A 155 1.41 -12.82 -4.67
CA CYS A 155 1.54 -12.02 -3.46
C CYS A 155 1.53 -10.53 -3.76
N TRP A 156 0.69 -9.77 -3.04
CA TRP A 156 0.61 -8.32 -3.17
C TRP A 156 0.68 -7.62 -1.84
N ALA A 157 1.37 -6.48 -1.81
CA ALA A 157 1.31 -5.56 -0.69
C ALA A 157 -0.12 -5.05 -0.53
N TYR A 158 -0.67 -5.20 0.67
CA TYR A 158 -1.94 -4.58 1.03
C TYR A 158 -1.72 -3.25 1.76
N ALA A 159 -0.88 -3.29 2.80
CA ALA A 159 -0.58 -2.14 3.65
C ALA A 159 0.92 -2.03 3.86
N VAL A 160 1.41 -0.79 3.86
CA VAL A 160 2.78 -0.44 4.25
C VAL A 160 2.69 0.76 5.18
N ASP A 161 3.31 0.64 6.35
CA ASP A 161 3.17 1.55 7.49
C ASP A 161 1.71 1.83 7.85
N ASP A 162 1.26 3.07 7.65
CA ASP A 162 -0.08 3.54 7.97
C ASP A 162 -0.93 3.78 6.72
N HIS A 163 -0.50 3.24 5.56
CA HIS A 163 -1.16 3.43 4.29
C HIS A 163 -1.57 2.11 3.64
N VAL A 164 -2.77 2.11 3.05
CA VAL A 164 -3.19 1.06 2.13
C VAL A 164 -2.58 1.35 0.77
N VAL A 165 -1.89 0.36 0.22
CA VAL A 165 -1.20 0.44 -1.09
C VAL A 165 -1.81 -0.47 -2.14
N TRP A 166 -2.78 -1.30 -1.75
CA TRP A 166 -3.45 -2.25 -2.65
C TRP A 166 -4.30 -1.54 -3.70
N THR A 167 -4.27 -2.02 -4.94
CA THR A 167 -5.16 -1.54 -6.01
C THR A 167 -5.90 -2.71 -6.64
N ARG A 168 -7.17 -2.50 -6.99
CA ARG A 168 -7.92 -3.46 -7.83
C ARG A 168 -7.28 -3.55 -9.22
N PRO A 169 -7.16 -4.74 -9.83
CA PRO A 169 -6.65 -4.87 -11.20
C PRO A 169 -7.53 -4.16 -12.23
N THR A 170 -8.84 -4.39 -12.20
CA THR A 170 -9.80 -3.64 -13.03
C THR A 170 -10.24 -2.36 -12.32
N LEU A 171 -10.13 -1.24 -13.03
CA LEU A 171 -10.64 0.06 -12.56
C LEU A 171 -12.16 0.02 -12.41
N THR A 172 -12.64 0.44 -11.25
CA THR A 172 -14.07 0.46 -10.93
C THR A 172 -14.59 1.89 -10.93
N PRO A 173 -15.83 2.12 -11.41
CA PRO A 173 -16.47 3.43 -11.22
C PRO A 173 -16.54 3.78 -9.74
N ALA A 174 -16.53 5.09 -9.44
CA ALA A 174 -16.71 5.55 -8.08
C ALA A 174 -18.08 5.10 -7.51
N PRO A 175 -18.19 4.91 -6.19
CA PRO A 175 -19.47 4.70 -5.54
C PRO A 175 -20.45 5.81 -5.91
N THR A 176 -21.69 5.43 -6.09
CA THR A 176 -22.81 6.32 -6.40
C THR A 176 -23.81 6.29 -5.24
N HIS A 177 -24.72 7.25 -5.21
CA HIS A 177 -25.82 7.28 -4.25
C HIS A 177 -27.13 6.76 -4.87
N PHE A 178 -27.03 5.83 -5.82
CA PHE A 178 -28.22 5.31 -6.52
C PHE A 178 -29.20 4.61 -5.56
N ALA A 179 -28.69 3.74 -4.69
CA ALA A 179 -29.48 3.04 -3.68
C ALA A 179 -28.62 2.55 -2.52
N ALA A 180 -29.23 2.19 -1.41
CA ALA A 180 -28.53 1.48 -0.33
C ALA A 180 -28.13 0.07 -0.79
N LEU A 181 -26.95 -0.41 -0.40
CA LEU A 181 -26.45 -1.76 -0.75
C LEU A 181 -27.46 -2.87 -0.43
N GLN A 182 -28.16 -2.76 0.70
CA GLN A 182 -29.12 -3.74 1.19
C GLN A 182 -30.50 -3.65 0.49
N ASP A 183 -30.75 -2.62 -0.32
CA ASP A 183 -32.02 -2.46 -1.03
C ASP A 183 -32.06 -3.35 -2.28
N VAL A 184 -32.44 -4.61 -2.05
CA VAL A 184 -32.68 -5.60 -3.11
C VAL A 184 -33.79 -5.14 -4.06
N GLY A 185 -34.71 -4.29 -3.57
CA GLY A 185 -35.82 -3.68 -4.29
C GLY A 185 -35.36 -2.78 -5.42
N ALA A 186 -34.33 -1.98 -5.16
CA ALA A 186 -33.80 -0.96 -6.05
C ALA A 186 -32.94 -1.48 -7.22
N VAL A 187 -32.47 -2.74 -7.16
CA VAL A 187 -31.60 -3.28 -8.22
C VAL A 187 -32.37 -3.36 -9.56
N PRO A 188 -31.93 -2.66 -10.61
CA PRO A 188 -32.66 -2.62 -11.89
C PRO A 188 -32.75 -3.98 -12.57
N TYR A 189 -33.79 -4.16 -13.39
CA TYR A 189 -34.01 -5.29 -14.30
C TYR A 189 -34.17 -6.68 -13.65
N LEU A 190 -33.85 -6.85 -12.36
CA LEU A 190 -33.92 -8.17 -11.72
C LEU A 190 -35.36 -8.66 -11.52
N ASN A 191 -35.59 -9.90 -11.96
CA ASN A 191 -36.75 -10.69 -11.56
C ASN A 191 -36.55 -11.31 -10.16
N GLU A 192 -37.49 -12.12 -9.70
CA GLU A 192 -37.44 -12.75 -8.37
C GLU A 192 -36.19 -13.64 -8.17
N ALA A 193 -35.79 -14.38 -9.20
CA ALA A 193 -34.57 -15.19 -9.14
C ALA A 193 -33.31 -14.32 -9.04
N GLY A 194 -33.25 -13.22 -9.78
CA GLY A 194 -32.17 -12.24 -9.68
C GLY A 194 -32.11 -11.58 -8.30
N ARG A 195 -33.25 -11.22 -7.72
CA ARG A 195 -33.31 -10.66 -6.36
C ARG A 195 -32.78 -11.65 -5.31
N ARG A 196 -33.11 -12.94 -5.42
CA ARG A 196 -32.49 -13.99 -4.60
C ARG A 196 -30.98 -14.10 -4.82
N GLY A 197 -30.53 -14.01 -6.08
CA GLY A 197 -29.11 -13.97 -6.43
C GLY A 197 -28.37 -12.80 -5.79
N TYR A 198 -28.98 -11.61 -5.79
CA TYR A 198 -28.42 -10.42 -5.14
C TYR A 198 -28.40 -10.56 -3.62
N GLN A 199 -29.44 -11.14 -3.00
CA GLN A 199 -29.43 -11.48 -1.57
C GLN A 199 -28.28 -12.42 -1.21
N GLN A 200 -28.00 -13.42 -2.04
CA GLN A 200 -26.84 -14.29 -1.85
C GLN A 200 -25.53 -13.51 -2.04
N PHE A 201 -25.43 -12.63 -3.04
CA PHE A 201 -24.26 -11.77 -3.23
C PHE A 201 -23.93 -10.92 -2.00
N LEU A 202 -24.92 -10.47 -1.23
CA LEU A 202 -24.68 -9.69 -0.01
C LEU A 202 -23.93 -10.48 1.07
N THR A 203 -23.94 -11.81 1.02
CA THR A 203 -23.30 -12.68 2.03
C THR A 203 -21.94 -13.26 1.62
N ILE A 204 -21.59 -13.25 0.32
CA ILE A 204 -20.33 -13.83 -0.15
C ILE A 204 -19.12 -12.94 0.18
N ARG A 205 -17.93 -13.54 0.29
CA ARG A 205 -16.70 -12.83 0.69
C ARG A 205 -16.20 -11.85 -0.38
N LYS A 206 -15.45 -10.84 0.06
CA LYS A 206 -14.73 -9.90 -0.82
C LYS A 206 -13.36 -10.47 -1.24
N PRO A 207 -12.82 -10.05 -2.40
CA PRO A 207 -13.42 -9.10 -3.35
C PRO A 207 -14.59 -9.75 -4.11
N ARG A 208 -15.61 -8.99 -4.49
CA ARG A 208 -16.82 -9.46 -5.18
C ARG A 208 -17.42 -8.40 -6.10
N ALA A 209 -18.11 -8.83 -7.15
CA ALA A 209 -18.80 -7.94 -8.08
C ALA A 209 -20.16 -8.52 -8.49
N PHE A 210 -21.14 -7.64 -8.66
CA PHE A 210 -22.45 -7.97 -9.21
C PHE A 210 -22.70 -7.15 -10.47
N VAL A 211 -23.05 -7.84 -11.55
CA VAL A 211 -23.29 -7.26 -12.88
C VAL A 211 -24.73 -7.58 -13.28
N ILE A 212 -25.40 -6.60 -13.88
CA ILE A 212 -26.76 -6.74 -14.40
C ILE A 212 -26.82 -6.31 -15.86
N ALA A 213 -27.81 -6.85 -16.59
CA ALA A 213 -28.11 -6.52 -17.97
C ALA A 213 -29.59 -6.06 -18.12
N PRO A 214 -29.92 -5.23 -19.13
CA PRO A 214 -31.28 -4.70 -19.32
C PRO A 214 -32.36 -5.75 -19.58
N ASP A 215 -31.98 -6.93 -20.07
CA ASP A 215 -32.87 -8.08 -20.31
C ASP A 215 -33.18 -8.88 -19.03
N GLY A 216 -32.70 -8.42 -17.87
CA GLY A 216 -32.84 -9.10 -16.58
C GLY A 216 -31.76 -10.15 -16.31
N GLY A 217 -30.81 -10.34 -17.23
CA GLY A 217 -29.61 -11.13 -17.00
C GLY A 217 -28.74 -10.54 -15.89
N TRP A 218 -28.05 -11.41 -15.15
CA TRP A 218 -27.15 -10.99 -14.08
C TRP A 218 -26.06 -12.02 -13.82
N ASN A 219 -24.97 -11.58 -13.19
CA ASN A 219 -23.91 -12.45 -12.72
C ASN A 219 -23.29 -11.91 -11.43
N ALA A 220 -22.89 -12.82 -10.54
CA ALA A 220 -22.20 -12.51 -9.30
C ALA A 220 -20.92 -13.35 -9.20
N VAL A 221 -19.79 -12.69 -8.93
CA VAL A 221 -18.50 -13.35 -8.74
C VAL A 221 -17.90 -12.89 -7.42
N SER A 222 -17.27 -13.81 -6.69
CA SER A 222 -16.45 -13.49 -5.52
C SER A 222 -15.11 -14.20 -5.57
N LEU A 223 -14.13 -13.63 -4.86
CA LEU A 223 -12.76 -14.07 -4.79
C LEU A 223 -12.07 -14.10 -6.17
N GLY A 224 -10.89 -14.71 -6.22
CA GLY A 224 -10.03 -14.69 -7.40
C GLY A 224 -9.36 -13.33 -7.61
N ILE A 225 -8.49 -13.26 -8.61
CA ILE A 225 -7.63 -12.09 -8.85
C ILE A 225 -8.45 -10.84 -9.21
N ASP A 226 -9.47 -11.01 -10.06
CA ASP A 226 -10.27 -9.91 -10.59
C ASP A 226 -11.75 -10.30 -10.78
N PRO A 227 -12.55 -10.31 -9.71
CA PRO A 227 -13.97 -10.64 -9.80
C PRO A 227 -14.76 -9.65 -10.65
N VAL A 228 -14.29 -8.41 -10.83
CA VAL A 228 -14.95 -7.38 -11.65
C VAL A 228 -14.87 -7.77 -13.12
N ALA A 229 -13.67 -8.04 -13.63
CA ALA A 229 -13.47 -8.47 -15.01
C ALA A 229 -14.22 -9.78 -15.31
N VAL A 230 -14.14 -10.76 -14.40
CA VAL A 230 -14.79 -12.05 -14.58
C VAL A 230 -16.31 -11.93 -14.59
N ALA A 231 -16.91 -11.11 -13.71
CA ALA A 231 -18.36 -10.91 -13.69
C ALA A 231 -18.87 -10.24 -14.97
N LEU A 232 -18.17 -9.20 -15.45
CA LEU A 232 -18.50 -8.52 -16.70
C LEU A 232 -18.38 -9.45 -17.90
N GLN A 233 -17.28 -10.19 -18.00
CA GLN A 233 -17.06 -11.13 -19.10
C GLN A 233 -18.11 -12.25 -19.08
N THR A 234 -18.42 -12.80 -17.90
CA THR A 234 -19.37 -13.91 -17.77
C THR A 234 -20.79 -13.48 -18.15
N CYS A 235 -21.23 -12.30 -17.69
CA CYS A 235 -22.52 -11.73 -18.10
C CYS A 235 -22.57 -11.52 -19.63
N SER A 236 -21.51 -10.95 -20.21
CA SER A 236 -21.46 -10.58 -21.63
C SER A 236 -21.42 -11.76 -22.60
N ARG A 237 -21.26 -13.00 -22.09
CA ARG A 237 -21.36 -14.23 -22.91
C ARG A 237 -22.80 -14.54 -23.33
N SER A 238 -23.78 -14.13 -22.53
CA SER A 238 -25.19 -14.48 -22.74
C SER A 238 -26.12 -13.26 -22.85
N HIS A 239 -25.66 -12.08 -22.41
CA HIS A 239 -26.48 -10.88 -22.31
C HIS A 239 -25.78 -9.68 -22.95
N GLN A 240 -26.57 -8.73 -23.45
CA GLN A 240 -26.08 -7.46 -24.01
C GLN A 240 -26.23 -6.35 -22.98
N GLY A 241 -25.31 -5.38 -23.00
CA GLY A 241 -25.39 -4.20 -22.12
C GLY A 241 -25.09 -4.48 -20.64
N CYS A 242 -24.32 -5.53 -20.34
CA CYS A 242 -23.88 -5.86 -18.98
C CYS A 242 -23.10 -4.70 -18.34
N ARG A 243 -23.53 -4.29 -17.14
CA ARG A 243 -22.94 -3.18 -16.39
C ARG A 243 -22.82 -3.54 -14.91
N LEU A 244 -21.77 -3.03 -14.26
CA LEU A 244 -21.58 -3.20 -12.82
C LEU A 244 -22.71 -2.50 -12.06
N TYR A 245 -23.34 -3.22 -11.14
CA TYR A 245 -24.26 -2.66 -10.16
C TYR A 245 -23.54 -2.41 -8.83
N THR A 246 -22.82 -3.43 -8.33
CA THR A 246 -22.03 -3.33 -7.10
C THR A 246 -20.63 -3.91 -7.27
N VAL A 247 -19.68 -3.30 -6.56
CA VAL A 247 -18.35 -3.83 -6.32
C VAL A 247 -18.10 -3.81 -4.83
N ASP A 248 -17.84 -4.97 -4.24
CA ASP A 248 -17.77 -5.18 -2.79
C ASP A 248 -18.99 -4.68 -2.02
N ASN A 249 -18.89 -3.47 -1.45
CA ASN A 249 -19.95 -2.81 -0.69
C ASN A 249 -20.44 -1.53 -1.36
N ASP A 250 -19.86 -1.15 -2.49
CA ASP A 250 -20.16 0.08 -3.19
C ASP A 250 -21.18 -0.17 -4.29
N VAL A 251 -22.30 0.55 -4.25
CA VAL A 251 -23.24 0.63 -5.38
C VAL A 251 -22.64 1.60 -6.40
N VAL A 252 -22.22 1.10 -7.55
CA VAL A 252 -21.55 1.87 -8.62
C VAL A 252 -22.48 2.19 -9.79
N TRP A 253 -23.76 1.84 -9.66
CA TRP A 253 -24.75 2.02 -10.72
C TRP A 253 -25.06 3.49 -11.00
N SER A 254 -25.06 3.87 -12.28
CA SER A 254 -25.48 5.20 -12.72
C SER A 254 -26.59 5.09 -13.77
N VAL A 255 -27.66 5.86 -13.56
CA VAL A 255 -28.69 6.07 -14.59
C VAL A 255 -28.02 6.91 -15.69
N ARG A 256 -27.84 6.32 -16.86
CA ARG A 256 -27.50 7.05 -18.10
C ARG A 256 -28.73 7.03 -18.97
#